data_AF-A0A970W1H9-F1
#
_entry.id   AF-A0A970W1H9-F1
#
_cell.length_a   1.000
_cell.length_b   1.000
_cell.length_c   1.000
_cell.angle_alpha   90.00
_cell.angle_beta   90.00
_cell.angle_gamma   90.00
#
_symmetry.space_group_name_H-M   'P 1'
#
loop_
_entity.id
_entity.type
_entity.pdbx_description
1 polymer ?
#
loop_
_entity_poly.entity_id
_entity_poly.type
_entity_poly.pdbx_seq_one_letter_code
_entity_poly.pdbx_strand_id
1 'polypeptide(L)'
;MKNVIVYRDPGRYAGWPANYGLWAWGEEIVVGFTVGYNDPNAGFHTRDRSRPFVAMQARSLDGGETWEVQPTPCRTPGGRGLSADEHVVEALRAGATLADENAPQPCP
;
A
#
# COMPACT_ATOMS: atom_id res chain seq x y z
N MET A 1 15.41 -22.88 0.40
CA MET A 1 14.87 -21.51 0.25
C MET A 1 13.79 -21.56 -0.82
N LYS A 2 12.57 -21.09 -0.53
CA LYS A 2 11.41 -21.08 -1.44
C LYS A 2 11.00 -19.63 -1.70
N ASN A 3 10.63 -19.32 -2.94
CA ASN A 3 10.07 -18.02 -3.30
C ASN A 3 8.56 -18.17 -3.56
N VAL A 4 7.75 -17.27 -3.02
CA VAL A 4 6.29 -17.25 -3.17
C VAL A 4 5.88 -15.90 -3.72
N ILE A 5 4.85 -15.88 -4.59
CA ILE A 5 4.28 -14.65 -5.12
C ILE A 5 3.15 -14.21 -4.18
N VAL A 6 3.31 -13.05 -3.54
CA VAL A 6 2.27 -12.46 -2.69
C VAL A 6 1.21 -11.74 -3.54
N TYR A 7 1.64 -10.98 -4.54
CA TYR A 7 0.76 -10.25 -5.44
C TYR A 7 1.34 -10.16 -6.84
N ARG A 8 0.48 -10.36 -7.85
CA ARG A 8 0.82 -10.15 -9.25
C ARG A 8 -0.43 -9.85 -10.05
N ASP A 9 -0.44 -8.70 -10.72
CA ASP A 9 -1.48 -8.29 -11.65
C ASP A 9 -0.82 -7.64 -12.88
N PRO A 10 -1.01 -8.19 -14.11
CA PRO A 10 -0.48 -7.59 -15.32
C PRO A 10 -0.89 -6.11 -15.50
N GLY A 11 0.09 -5.25 -15.73
CA GLY A 11 -0.14 -3.80 -15.92
C GLY A 11 -0.19 -2.99 -14.62
N ARG A 12 -0.11 -3.64 -13.45
CA ARG A 12 -0.01 -2.95 -12.16
C ARG A 12 1.43 -2.73 -11.73
N TYR A 13 1.60 -1.68 -10.93
CA TYR A 13 2.83 -1.40 -10.20
C TYR A 13 2.57 -1.66 -8.72
N ALA A 14 3.17 -2.71 -8.16
CA ALA A 14 3.10 -2.99 -6.72
C ALA A 14 4.41 -2.61 -6.06
N GLY A 15 4.36 -1.84 -4.97
CA GLY A 15 5.56 -1.24 -4.38
C GLY A 15 5.47 -0.95 -2.90
N TRP A 16 6.64 -0.59 -2.36
CA TRP A 16 6.88 -0.12 -0.99
C TRP A 16 6.40 -1.04 0.15
N PRO A 17 6.55 -2.38 0.07
CA PRO A 17 6.15 -3.24 1.18
C PRO A 17 6.94 -2.96 2.46
N ALA A 18 8.21 -2.53 2.35
CA ALA A 18 9.03 -2.18 3.50
C ALA A 18 8.57 -0.89 4.21
N ASN A 19 7.96 0.06 3.49
CA ASN A 19 7.43 1.29 4.07
C ASN A 19 6.10 1.09 4.77
N TYR A 20 5.31 0.13 4.27
CA TYR A 20 4.04 -0.23 4.88
C TYR A 20 4.26 -1.15 6.07
N GLY A 21 5.18 -2.11 5.99
CA GLY A 21 5.54 -3.01 7.07
C GLY A 21 5.05 -4.45 6.88
N LEU A 22 5.62 -5.34 7.69
CA LEU A 22 5.23 -6.74 7.82
C LEU A 22 5.14 -7.06 9.31
N TRP A 23 4.04 -7.70 9.69
CA TRP A 23 3.75 -8.07 11.06
C TRP A 23 3.35 -9.54 11.11
N ALA A 24 3.71 -10.20 12.21
CA ALA A 24 3.35 -11.59 12.44
C ALA A 24 2.87 -11.77 13.89
N TRP A 25 1.77 -12.49 14.07
CA TRP A 25 1.24 -12.88 15.38
C TRP A 25 0.51 -14.22 15.25
N GLY A 26 0.74 -15.13 16.21
CA GLY A 26 0.20 -16.49 16.11
C GLY A 26 0.58 -17.15 14.78
N GLU A 27 -0.41 -17.63 14.04
CA GLU A 27 -0.26 -18.24 12.72
C GLU A 27 -0.39 -17.22 11.57
N GLU A 28 -0.64 -15.96 11.88
CA GLU A 28 -0.96 -14.93 10.90
C GLU A 28 0.24 -14.03 10.57
N ILE A 29 0.42 -13.79 9.27
CA ILE A 29 1.35 -12.80 8.73
C ILE A 29 0.56 -11.79 7.91
N VAL A 30 0.80 -10.50 8.13
CA VAL A 30 0.24 -9.42 7.33
C VAL A 30 1.35 -8.55 6.77
N VAL A 31 1.31 -8.27 5.48
CA VAL A 31 2.18 -7.31 4.81
C VAL A 31 1.34 -6.25 4.12
N GLY A 32 1.63 -4.98 4.39
CA GLY A 32 1.05 -3.87 3.67
C GLY A 32 1.90 -3.52 2.44
N PHE A 33 1.28 -2.96 1.40
CA PHE A 33 1.95 -2.44 0.22
C PHE A 33 1.01 -1.49 -0.51
N THR A 34 1.45 -0.97 -1.65
CA THR A 34 0.57 -0.16 -2.50
C THR A 34 0.53 -0.66 -3.92
N VAL A 35 -0.59 -0.39 -4.59
CA VAL A 35 -0.82 -0.73 -6.01
C VAL A 35 -1.18 0.52 -6.79
N GLY A 36 -0.46 0.74 -7.88
CA GLY A 36 -0.76 1.73 -8.90
C GLY A 36 -0.65 1.11 -10.28
N TYR A 37 -0.27 1.92 -11.26
CA TYR A 37 -0.10 1.48 -12.66
C TYR A 37 1.36 1.64 -13.08
N ASN A 38 1.80 0.78 -13.98
CA ASN A 38 3.13 0.88 -14.57
C ASN A 38 3.12 1.96 -15.66
N ASP A 39 4.11 2.86 -15.62
CA ASP A 39 4.50 3.68 -16.76
C ASP A 39 5.97 3.39 -17.10
N PRO A 40 6.25 2.71 -18.23
CA PRO A 40 7.62 2.33 -18.58
C PRO A 40 8.52 3.54 -18.89
N ASN A 41 7.94 4.71 -19.15
CA ASN A 41 8.68 5.94 -19.47
C ASN A 41 8.94 6.80 -18.23
N ALA A 42 8.45 6.41 -17.04
CA ALA A 42 8.55 7.20 -15.82
C ALA A 42 9.93 7.17 -15.13
N GLY A 43 10.92 6.49 -15.73
CA GLY A 43 12.30 6.41 -15.24
C GLY A 43 12.42 5.59 -13.96
N PHE A 44 13.12 6.12 -12.94
CA PHE A 44 13.24 5.45 -11.65
C PHE A 44 11.88 5.33 -10.96
N HIS A 45 11.55 4.11 -10.50
CA HIS A 45 10.20 3.69 -10.14
C HIS A 45 9.19 3.93 -11.29
N THR A 46 9.15 3.00 -12.26
CA THR A 46 8.32 3.04 -13.48
C THR A 46 6.82 2.95 -13.19
N ARG A 47 6.29 3.99 -12.55
CA ARG A 47 4.93 4.09 -12.06
C ARG A 47 4.24 5.28 -12.72
N ASP A 48 2.97 5.12 -13.05
CA ASP A 48 2.13 6.20 -13.55
C ASP A 48 1.81 7.16 -12.39
N ARG A 49 2.44 8.34 -12.41
CA ARG A 49 2.27 9.38 -11.39
C ARG A 49 0.99 10.20 -11.57
N SER A 50 0.26 10.02 -12.67
CA SER A 50 -1.02 10.72 -12.92
C SER A 50 -2.21 10.06 -12.21
N ARG A 51 -2.00 8.86 -11.66
CA ARG A 51 -3.05 8.05 -11.04
C ARG A 51 -2.72 7.79 -9.57
N PRO A 52 -3.73 7.75 -8.69
CA PRO A 52 -3.49 7.50 -7.28
C PRO A 52 -3.04 6.06 -7.04
N PHE A 53 -2.32 5.90 -5.94
CA PHE A 53 -2.03 4.62 -5.35
C PHE A 53 -3.20 4.13 -4.48
N VAL A 54 -3.42 2.82 -4.49
CA VAL A 54 -4.37 2.13 -3.61
C VAL A 54 -3.58 1.33 -2.57
N ALA A 55 -3.81 1.61 -1.29
CA ALA A 55 -3.22 0.84 -0.20
C ALA A 55 -3.80 -0.57 -0.15
N MET A 56 -2.95 -1.58 -0.13
CA MET A 56 -3.30 -3.00 -0.12
C MET A 56 -2.66 -3.70 1.08
N GLN A 57 -3.28 -4.77 1.55
CA GLN A 57 -2.67 -5.72 2.47
C GLN A 57 -2.78 -7.15 1.91
N ALA A 58 -1.79 -7.98 2.23
CA ALA A 58 -1.86 -9.42 2.02
C ALA A 58 -1.74 -10.15 3.36
N ARG A 59 -2.56 -11.18 3.56
CA ARG A 59 -2.60 -11.98 4.79
C ARG A 59 -2.30 -13.44 4.48
N SER A 60 -1.53 -14.10 5.33
CA SER A 60 -1.25 -15.53 5.27
C SER A 60 -1.53 -16.17 6.63
N LEU A 61 -2.09 -17.38 6.62
CA LEU A 61 -2.41 -18.19 7.81
C LEU A 61 -1.65 -19.53 7.82
N ASP A 62 -0.71 -19.73 6.90
CA ASP A 62 -0.01 -21.00 6.66
C ASP A 62 1.51 -20.81 6.59
N GLY A 63 2.03 -19.80 7.29
CA GLY A 63 3.47 -19.51 7.35
C GLY A 63 4.03 -18.82 6.09
N GLY A 64 3.19 -18.19 5.28
CA GLY A 64 3.58 -17.47 4.08
C GLY A 64 3.51 -18.28 2.78
N GLU A 65 2.83 -19.43 2.81
CA GLU A 65 2.69 -20.34 1.67
C GLU A 65 1.59 -19.87 0.71
N THR A 66 0.46 -19.40 1.26
CA THR A 66 -0.64 -18.76 0.52
C THR A 66 -0.97 -17.38 1.09
N TRP A 67 -1.48 -16.51 0.21
CA TRP A 67 -1.75 -15.11 0.53
C TRP A 67 -3.12 -14.67 0.00
N GLU A 68 -3.93 -14.08 0.88
CA GLU A 68 -5.16 -13.39 0.53
C GLU A 68 -4.90 -11.88 0.44
N VAL A 69 -5.16 -11.28 -0.72
CA VAL A 69 -4.90 -9.86 -0.98
C VAL A 69 -6.21 -9.08 -1.01
N GLN A 70 -6.24 -7.94 -0.31
CA GLN A 70 -7.39 -7.05 -0.27
C GLN A 70 -6.95 -5.57 -0.12
N PRO A 71 -7.81 -4.60 -0.47
CA PRO A 71 -7.62 -3.22 -0.05
C PRO A 71 -7.40 -3.16 1.47
N THR A 72 -6.48 -2.29 1.91
CA THR A 72 -6.27 -2.12 3.35
C THR A 72 -7.59 -1.66 3.97
N PRO A 73 -8.11 -2.34 5.01
CA PRO A 73 -9.41 -2.06 5.59
C PRO A 73 -9.36 -0.84 6.52
N CYS A 74 -8.85 0.27 6.00
CA CYS A 74 -8.73 1.54 6.69
C CYS A 74 -9.24 2.66 5.78
N ARG A 75 -9.66 3.76 6.39
CA ARG A 75 -10.00 4.97 5.66
C ARG A 75 -8.74 5.78 5.45
N THR A 76 -8.47 6.18 4.21
CA THR A 76 -7.37 7.07 3.89
C THR A 76 -7.91 8.45 3.53
N PRO A 77 -7.29 9.55 4.01
CA PRO A 77 -7.74 10.88 3.66
C PRO A 77 -7.70 11.12 2.14
N GLY A 78 -8.85 11.48 1.57
CA GLY A 78 -9.02 11.64 0.12
C GLY A 78 -8.84 10.35 -0.70
N GLY A 79 -8.92 9.16 -0.09
CA GLY A 79 -8.81 7.88 -0.80
C GLY A 79 -7.43 7.58 -1.36
N ARG A 80 -6.37 8.17 -0.78
CA ARG A 80 -4.99 8.10 -1.26
C ARG A 80 -4.20 6.96 -0.62
N GLY A 81 -2.98 6.71 -1.12
CA GLY A 81 -2.01 5.81 -0.48
C GLY A 81 -1.54 6.32 0.89
N LEU A 82 -0.98 5.44 1.72
CA LEU A 82 -0.59 5.73 3.10
C LEU A 82 0.90 6.10 3.26
N SER A 83 1.79 5.39 2.57
CA SER A 83 3.25 5.48 2.75
C SER A 83 3.99 5.37 1.42
N ALA A 84 3.64 6.25 0.47
CA ALA A 84 4.10 6.17 -0.92
C ALA A 84 4.89 7.41 -1.35
N ASP A 85 4.33 8.60 -1.09
CA ASP A 85 4.79 9.85 -1.70
C ASP A 85 4.71 11.06 -0.74
N GLU A 86 4.21 10.89 0.47
CA GLU A 86 4.05 11.95 1.49
C GLU A 86 5.37 12.58 1.94
N HIS A 87 6.50 11.88 1.78
CA HIS A 87 7.83 12.40 2.06
C HIS A 87 8.35 13.34 0.95
N VAL A 88 7.77 13.28 -0.27
CA VAL A 88 8.17 14.12 -1.42
C VAL A 88 7.08 15.09 -1.90
N VAL A 89 5.80 14.80 -1.65
CA VAL A 89 4.66 15.63 -2.06
C VAL A 89 4.00 16.21 -0.81
N GLU A 90 4.08 17.53 -0.66
CA GLU A 90 3.53 18.24 0.49
C GLU A 90 2.02 18.02 0.67
N ALA A 91 1.26 18.00 -0.43
CA ALA A 91 -0.18 17.75 -0.43
C ALA A 91 -0.59 16.33 0.03
N LEU A 92 0.37 15.42 0.21
CA LEU A 92 0.15 14.07 0.73
C LEU A 92 0.57 13.91 2.19
N ARG A 93 1.15 14.95 2.82
CA ARG A 93 1.50 14.90 4.24
C ARG A 93 0.25 14.84 5.10
N ALA A 94 0.32 14.12 6.23
CA ALA A 94 -0.80 13.96 7.15
C ALA A 94 -1.43 15.29 7.61
N GLY A 95 -0.63 16.34 7.80
CA GLY A 95 -1.14 17.67 8.16
C GLY A 95 -1.97 18.35 7.07
N ALA A 96 -1.68 18.07 5.79
CA ALA A 96 -2.39 18.66 4.66
C ALA A 96 -3.78 18.07 4.45
N THR A 97 -4.07 16.90 5.05
CA THR A 97 -5.32 16.16 4.84
C THR A 97 -6.26 16.16 6.03
N LEU A 98 -5.96 16.96 7.07
CA LEU A 98 -6.79 17.05 8.28
C LEU A 98 -8.19 17.63 8.03
N ALA A 99 -8.37 18.37 6.93
CA ALA A 99 -9.66 18.93 6.52
C ALA A 99 -10.38 18.10 5.44
N ASP A 100 -9.77 17.02 4.96
CA ASP A 100 -10.31 16.21 3.87
C ASP A 100 -11.44 15.28 4.34
N GLU A 101 -12.21 14.80 3.37
CA GLU A 101 -13.04 13.62 3.57
C GLU A 101 -12.17 12.45 4.05
N ASN A 102 -12.63 11.75 5.10
CA ASN A 102 -11.89 10.68 5.79
C ASN A 102 -10.63 11.12 6.54
N ALA A 103 -10.52 12.40 6.93
CA ALA A 103 -9.46 12.84 7.84
C ALA A 103 -9.38 11.96 9.11
N PRO A 104 -8.17 11.69 9.64
CA PRO A 104 -8.02 10.88 10.84
C PRO A 104 -8.83 11.48 11.99
N GLN A 105 -9.66 10.66 12.63
CA GLN A 105 -10.43 11.05 13.80
C GLN A 105 -9.75 10.48 15.05
N PRO A 106 -9.96 11.10 16.24
CA PRO A 106 -9.57 10.48 17.50
C PRO A 106 -10.09 9.05 17.58
N CYS A 107 -9.23 8.13 18.00
CA CYS A 107 -9.66 6.77 18.33
C CYS A 107 -10.66 6.85 19.52
N PRO A 108 -11.79 6.12 19.48
CA PRO A 108 -12.70 6.02 20.61
C PRO A 108 -12.00 5.54 21.90
#